data_AF-A0A373JAR6-F1
#
_entry.id   AF-A0A373JAR6-F1
#
_cell.length_a   1.000
_cell.length_b   1.000
_cell.length_c   1.000
_cell.angle_alpha   90.00
_cell.angle_beta   90.00
_cell.angle_gamma   90.00
#
_symmetry.space_group_name_H-M   'P 1'
#
loop_
_entity.id
_entity.type
_entity.pdbx_description
1 polymer ?
#
loop_
_entity_poly.entity_id
_entity_poly.type
_entity_poly.pdbx_seq_one_letter_code
_entity_poly.pdbx_strand_id
1 'polypeptide(L)'
;MSVISMKQLLEAGVHFGHQTRRWNPKMAPYIYTERNGIYIIDLQKSVGMVDDAYKAVADIAAEGGTILFVGTKKQAQDAIKTEAERCGMYYVNERWLGGMLTNFKTIQSRIAKLKEIEAMEADGTFDVLPKKEVIELKKEMAKLQKNLGGIKEMKKLPDAIFIVDPKKERICVQEAHTLGIPLIGIADTNCDPEELDYVIPGNDDAIRAVKLIVSKMADAVIEANQGTAEDVEFVEEAEETVEE
;
A
#
# COMPACT_ATOMS: atom_id res chain seq x y z
N MET A 1 11.16 11.99 -17.25
CA MET A 1 12.14 10.88 -17.18
C MET A 1 11.41 9.68 -16.64
N SER A 2 11.71 8.46 -17.10
CA SER A 2 11.13 7.24 -16.52
C SER A 2 11.59 7.10 -15.07
N VAL A 3 10.67 6.87 -14.14
CA VAL A 3 10.91 6.81 -12.70
C VAL A 3 11.83 5.63 -12.35
N ILE A 4 11.69 4.53 -13.08
CA ILE A 4 12.51 3.32 -12.93
C ILE A 4 13.11 2.95 -14.28
N SER A 5 14.43 2.73 -14.30
CA SER A 5 15.08 2.21 -15.50
C SER A 5 14.75 0.72 -15.71
N MET A 6 14.64 0.28 -16.96
CA MET A 6 14.44 -1.13 -17.29
C MET A 6 15.54 -2.03 -16.68
N LYS A 7 16.78 -1.53 -16.60
CA LYS A 7 17.90 -2.23 -15.98
C LYS A 7 17.62 -2.53 -14.50
N GLN A 8 17.09 -1.57 -13.74
CA GLN A 8 16.74 -1.77 -12.33
C GLN A 8 15.61 -2.80 -12.18
N LEU A 9 14.57 -2.76 -13.03
CA LEU A 9 13.49 -3.75 -13.01
C LEU A 9 14.02 -5.16 -13.31
N LEU A 10 14.97 -5.28 -14.24
CA LEU A 10 15.62 -6.54 -14.58
C LEU A 10 16.44 -7.08 -13.40
N GLU A 11 17.29 -6.25 -12.79
CA GLU A 11 18.14 -6.61 -11.65
C GLU A 11 17.33 -6.97 -10.38
N ALA A 12 16.19 -6.31 -10.19
CA ALA A 12 15.27 -6.61 -9.09
C ALA A 12 14.44 -7.88 -9.31
N GLY A 13 14.43 -8.44 -10.53
CA GLY A 13 13.70 -9.66 -10.87
C GLY A 13 12.21 -9.46 -11.11
N VAL A 14 11.78 -8.26 -11.53
CA VAL A 14 10.37 -7.91 -11.79
C VAL A 14 9.79 -8.68 -12.98
N HIS A 15 10.65 -9.08 -13.93
CA HIS A 15 10.27 -9.78 -15.15
C HIS A 15 9.84 -11.24 -14.96
N PHE A 16 10.11 -11.84 -13.79
CA PHE A 16 9.71 -13.22 -13.53
C PHE A 16 8.24 -13.27 -13.12
N GLY A 17 7.42 -13.98 -13.87
CA GLY A 17 6.06 -14.31 -13.47
C GLY A 17 5.92 -15.71 -12.86
N HIS A 18 4.70 -16.22 -12.85
CA HIS A 18 4.38 -17.56 -12.37
C HIS A 18 4.53 -18.66 -13.44
N GLN A 19 4.35 -19.90 -13.00
CA GLN A 19 4.28 -21.08 -13.88
C GLN A 19 3.11 -20.98 -14.85
N THR A 20 3.29 -21.49 -16.07
CA THR A 20 2.28 -21.39 -17.15
C THR A 20 0.92 -21.98 -16.81
N ARG A 21 0.87 -23.00 -15.96
CA ARG A 21 -0.40 -23.59 -15.47
C ARG A 21 -1.22 -22.69 -14.54
N ARG A 22 -0.66 -21.59 -14.02
CA ARG A 22 -1.28 -20.72 -13.00
C ARG A 22 -1.68 -19.35 -13.54
N TRP A 23 -1.51 -19.12 -14.84
CA TRP A 23 -1.74 -17.80 -15.43
C TRP A 23 -3.22 -17.47 -15.64
N ASN A 24 -3.50 -16.17 -15.73
CA ASN A 24 -4.77 -15.62 -16.16
C ASN A 24 -4.65 -15.22 -17.65
N PRO A 25 -5.54 -15.69 -18.54
CA PRO A 25 -5.52 -15.31 -19.96
C PRO A 25 -5.58 -13.80 -20.22
N LYS A 26 -6.21 -13.02 -19.33
CA LYS A 26 -6.25 -11.55 -19.43
C LYS A 26 -4.88 -10.90 -19.24
N MET A 27 -3.92 -11.60 -18.64
CA MET A 27 -2.53 -11.13 -18.55
C MET A 27 -1.74 -11.31 -19.85
N ALA A 28 -2.30 -11.94 -20.88
CA ALA A 28 -1.61 -12.16 -22.16
C ALA A 28 -0.97 -10.90 -22.76
N PRO A 29 -1.59 -9.70 -22.74
CA PRO A 29 -0.97 -8.50 -23.25
C PRO A 29 0.29 -8.08 -22.49
N TYR A 30 0.45 -8.46 -21.23
CA TYR A 30 1.59 -8.06 -20.40
C TYR A 30 2.72 -9.11 -20.37
N ILE A 31 2.51 -10.25 -21.00
CA ILE A 31 3.47 -11.35 -21.05
C ILE A 31 4.29 -11.24 -22.35
N TYR A 32 5.61 -11.26 -22.22
CA TYR A 32 6.54 -11.23 -23.35
C TYR A 32 6.74 -12.61 -23.96
N THR A 33 7.12 -13.60 -23.15
CA THR A 33 7.39 -14.97 -23.62
C THR A 33 7.34 -15.97 -22.48
N GLU A 34 7.45 -17.27 -22.79
CA GLU A 34 7.63 -18.34 -21.81
C GLU A 34 9.06 -18.89 -21.90
N ARG A 35 9.70 -19.11 -20.75
CA ARG A 35 10.99 -19.81 -20.68
C ARG A 35 10.99 -20.80 -19.53
N ASN A 36 11.32 -22.06 -19.83
CA ASN A 36 11.40 -23.14 -18.84
C ASN A 36 10.11 -23.30 -17.98
N GLY A 37 8.93 -23.10 -18.58
CA GLY A 37 7.65 -23.23 -17.88
C GLY A 37 7.26 -22.03 -17.01
N ILE A 38 8.00 -20.91 -17.07
CA ILE A 38 7.72 -19.66 -16.37
C ILE A 38 7.44 -18.56 -17.39
N TYR A 39 6.38 -17.79 -17.17
CA TYR A 39 6.10 -16.61 -17.99
C TYR A 39 7.03 -15.45 -17.64
N ILE A 40 7.51 -14.76 -18.67
CA ILE A 40 8.32 -13.56 -18.56
C ILE A 40 7.43 -12.36 -18.87
N ILE A 41 7.36 -11.43 -17.93
CA ILE A 41 6.59 -10.19 -18.04
C ILE A 41 7.35 -9.20 -18.93
N ASP A 42 6.62 -8.47 -19.77
CA ASP A 42 7.15 -7.45 -20.65
C ASP A 42 7.53 -6.17 -19.87
N LEU A 43 8.82 -6.00 -19.59
CA LEU A 43 9.33 -4.84 -18.87
C LEU A 43 9.13 -3.52 -19.62
N GLN A 44 9.01 -3.50 -20.94
CA GLN A 44 8.75 -2.25 -21.67
C GLN A 44 7.38 -1.70 -21.28
N LYS A 45 6.39 -2.59 -21.15
CA LYS A 45 5.05 -2.23 -20.69
C LYS A 45 5.06 -1.87 -19.21
N SER A 46 5.77 -2.64 -18.39
CA SER A 46 5.92 -2.35 -16.96
C SER A 46 6.50 -0.96 -16.71
N VAL A 47 7.53 -0.51 -17.45
CA VAL A 47 8.11 0.83 -17.25
C VAL A 47 7.07 1.92 -17.48
N GLY A 48 6.33 1.87 -18.59
CA GLY A 48 5.30 2.88 -18.88
C GLY A 48 4.18 2.89 -17.85
N MET A 49 3.74 1.69 -17.45
CA MET A 49 2.66 1.55 -16.46
C MET A 49 3.07 1.93 -15.04
N VAL A 50 4.34 1.71 -14.68
CA VAL A 50 4.90 2.25 -13.43
C VAL A 50 4.91 3.77 -13.46
N ASP A 51 5.28 4.39 -14.58
CA ASP A 51 5.26 5.85 -14.70
C ASP A 51 3.84 6.42 -14.59
N ASP A 52 2.84 5.74 -15.17
CA ASP A 52 1.43 6.14 -15.06
C ASP A 52 0.90 5.97 -13.62
N ALA A 53 1.21 4.85 -12.97
CA ALA A 53 0.86 4.63 -11.57
C ALA A 53 1.56 5.64 -10.63
N TYR A 54 2.83 5.97 -10.91
CA TYR A 54 3.58 6.96 -10.13
C TYR A 54 2.93 8.34 -10.21
N LYS A 55 2.51 8.78 -11.41
CA LYS A 55 1.79 10.04 -11.58
C LYS A 55 0.46 10.04 -10.83
N ALA A 56 -0.34 8.99 -10.95
CA ALA A 56 -1.60 8.89 -10.22
C ALA A 56 -1.41 9.00 -8.70
N VAL A 57 -0.39 8.32 -8.16
CA VAL A 57 -0.01 8.42 -6.74
C VAL A 57 0.41 9.84 -6.36
N ALA A 58 1.25 10.48 -7.19
CA ALA A 58 1.72 11.84 -6.95
C ALA A 58 0.56 12.86 -7.00
N ASP A 59 -0.34 12.76 -7.96
CA ASP A 59 -1.49 13.64 -8.12
C ASP A 59 -2.43 13.54 -6.90
N ILE A 60 -2.75 12.31 -6.46
CA ILE A 60 -3.57 12.08 -5.26
C ILE A 60 -2.90 12.66 -4.01
N ALA A 61 -1.59 12.49 -3.87
CA ALA A 61 -0.84 13.02 -2.73
C ALA A 61 -0.79 14.55 -2.74
N ALA A 62 -0.59 15.18 -3.90
CA ALA A 62 -0.58 16.63 -4.07
C ALA A 62 -1.93 17.29 -3.71
N GLU A 63 -3.04 16.58 -3.93
CA GLU A 63 -4.38 17.01 -3.48
C GLU A 63 -4.60 16.85 -1.96
N GLY A 64 -3.60 16.38 -1.21
CA GLY A 64 -3.74 16.04 0.22
C GLY A 64 -4.52 14.75 0.47
N GLY A 65 -4.64 13.90 -0.55
CA GLY A 65 -5.25 12.58 -0.47
C GLY A 65 -4.40 11.60 0.34
N THR A 66 -5.07 10.63 0.93
CA THR A 66 -4.45 9.57 1.73
C THR A 66 -4.38 8.26 0.94
N ILE A 67 -3.21 7.64 0.93
CA ILE A 67 -2.98 6.37 0.23
C ILE A 67 -2.83 5.25 1.26
N LEU A 68 -3.51 4.14 1.05
CA LEU A 68 -3.38 2.95 1.89
C LEU A 68 -2.52 1.90 1.19
N PHE A 69 -1.37 1.55 1.78
CA PHE A 69 -0.49 0.51 1.27
C PHE A 69 -0.88 -0.87 1.83
N VAL A 70 -1.19 -1.83 0.97
CA VAL A 70 -1.69 -3.15 1.36
C VAL A 70 -0.81 -4.26 0.77
N GLY A 71 -0.32 -5.14 1.63
CA GLY A 71 0.39 -6.34 1.22
C GLY A 71 0.60 -7.31 2.38
N THR A 72 -0.19 -8.39 2.41
CA THR A 72 -0.17 -9.42 3.45
C THR A 72 0.77 -10.57 3.14
N LYS A 73 1.28 -10.62 1.90
CA LYS A 73 2.25 -11.60 1.45
C LYS A 73 3.58 -11.41 2.19
N LYS A 74 4.20 -12.51 2.65
CA LYS A 74 5.45 -12.47 3.46
C LYS A 74 6.55 -11.62 2.83
N GLN A 75 6.63 -11.63 1.50
CA GLN A 75 7.65 -10.90 0.75
C GLN A 75 7.36 -9.39 0.64
N ALA A 76 6.12 -8.98 0.90
CA ALA A 76 5.66 -7.59 0.85
C ALA A 76 5.56 -6.93 2.23
N GLN A 77 5.37 -7.70 3.32
CA GLN A 77 4.99 -7.15 4.63
C GLN A 77 5.96 -6.08 5.14
N ASP A 78 7.27 -6.36 5.08
CA ASP A 78 8.30 -5.45 5.59
C ASP A 78 8.47 -4.23 4.69
N ALA A 79 8.38 -4.42 3.37
CA ALA A 79 8.50 -3.33 2.39
C ALA A 79 7.33 -2.35 2.54
N ILE A 80 6.10 -2.86 2.59
CA ILE A 80 4.89 -2.06 2.76
C ILE A 80 4.92 -1.25 4.06
N LYS A 81 5.27 -1.90 5.18
CA LYS A 81 5.36 -1.21 6.46
C LYS A 81 6.41 -0.10 6.45
N THR A 82 7.64 -0.43 6.05
CA THR A 82 8.79 0.50 6.14
C THR A 82 8.58 1.72 5.24
N GLU A 83 8.09 1.50 4.02
CA GLU A 83 7.94 2.57 3.03
C GLU A 83 6.70 3.43 3.32
N ALA A 84 5.60 2.85 3.81
CA ALA A 84 4.44 3.62 4.24
C ALA A 84 4.73 4.49 5.47
N GLU A 85 5.46 3.95 6.46
CA GLU A 85 5.94 4.74 7.61
C GLU A 85 6.87 5.87 7.15
N ARG A 86 7.71 5.62 6.13
CA ARG A 86 8.63 6.63 5.56
C ARG A 86 7.88 7.78 4.87
N CYS A 87 6.81 7.52 4.13
CA CYS A 87 6.03 8.56 3.46
C CYS A 87 4.88 9.13 4.30
N GLY A 88 4.72 8.69 5.55
CA GLY A 88 3.67 9.18 6.45
C GLY A 88 2.26 8.69 6.10
N MET A 89 2.15 7.63 5.30
CA MET A 89 0.88 7.05 4.86
C MET A 89 0.50 5.80 5.65
N TYR A 90 -0.73 5.32 5.44
CA TYR A 90 -1.28 4.18 6.18
C TYR A 90 -0.89 2.85 5.53
N TYR A 91 -0.88 1.77 6.32
CA TYR A 91 -0.56 0.45 5.79
C TYR A 91 -1.34 -0.70 6.44
N VAL A 92 -1.45 -1.81 5.69
CA VAL A 92 -1.91 -3.13 6.17
C VAL A 92 -0.95 -4.19 5.64
N ASN A 93 -0.11 -4.73 6.53
CA ASN A 93 0.95 -5.68 6.16
C ASN A 93 0.70 -7.11 6.67
N GLU A 94 -0.24 -7.34 7.58
CA GLU A 94 -0.45 -8.64 8.22
C GLU A 94 -1.68 -9.38 7.68
N ARG A 95 -2.87 -8.84 7.94
CA ARG A 95 -4.11 -9.45 7.48
C ARG A 95 -5.17 -8.39 7.21
N TRP A 96 -5.78 -8.49 6.03
CA TRP A 96 -7.02 -7.77 5.76
C TRP A 96 -8.18 -8.37 6.56
N LEU A 97 -8.81 -7.56 7.41
CA LEU A 97 -10.04 -7.92 8.09
C LEU A 97 -11.20 -7.51 7.19
N GLY A 98 -12.10 -8.45 6.87
CA GLY A 98 -13.28 -8.13 6.07
C GLY A 98 -14.13 -7.05 6.77
N GLY A 99 -14.57 -6.06 6.00
CA GLY A 99 -15.25 -4.87 6.51
C GLY A 99 -14.29 -3.75 6.90
N MET A 100 -13.01 -3.82 6.52
CA MET A 100 -12.01 -2.79 6.83
C MET A 100 -12.41 -1.41 6.30
N LEU A 101 -12.97 -1.37 5.08
CA LEU A 101 -13.43 -0.15 4.44
C LEU A 101 -14.96 -0.05 4.49
N THR A 102 -15.65 -1.15 4.17
CA THR A 102 -17.12 -1.17 4.07
C THR A 102 -17.84 -1.08 5.42
N ASN A 103 -17.20 -1.50 6.52
CA ASN A 103 -17.70 -1.37 7.88
C ASN A 103 -16.71 -0.60 8.77
N PHE A 104 -16.25 0.55 8.26
CA PHE A 104 -15.22 1.36 8.90
C PHE A 104 -15.58 1.79 10.33
N LYS A 105 -16.86 2.04 10.62
CA LYS A 105 -17.32 2.37 11.98
C LYS A 105 -16.99 1.29 13.02
N THR A 106 -17.09 0.02 12.65
CA THR A 106 -16.75 -1.11 13.54
C THR A 106 -15.24 -1.26 13.68
N ILE A 107 -14.48 -0.92 12.65
CA ILE A 107 -13.02 -0.93 12.70
C ILE A 107 -12.50 0.21 13.58
N GLN A 108 -13.08 1.40 13.45
CA GLN A 108 -12.80 2.53 14.32
C GLN A 108 -13.05 2.22 15.80
N SER A 109 -14.11 1.46 16.14
CA SER A 109 -14.33 1.06 17.54
C SER A 109 -13.26 0.09 18.04
N ARG A 110 -12.73 -0.78 17.18
CA ARG A 110 -11.58 -1.65 17.52
C ARG A 110 -10.28 -0.87 17.67
N ILE A 111 -10.06 0.17 16.86
CA ILE A 111 -8.93 1.10 16.99
C ILE A 111 -9.06 1.91 18.29
N ALA A 112 -10.26 2.37 18.63
CA ALA A 112 -10.52 3.05 19.91
C ALA A 112 -10.21 2.12 21.09
N LYS A 113 -10.58 0.83 20.99
CA LYS A 113 -10.23 -0.16 22.01
C LYS A 113 -8.72 -0.36 22.14
N LEU A 114 -7.99 -0.38 21.03
CA LEU A 114 -6.53 -0.43 21.05
C LEU A 114 -5.94 0.79 21.79
N LYS A 115 -6.39 2.01 21.47
CA LYS A 115 -5.96 3.25 22.14
C LYS A 115 -6.29 3.25 23.63
N GLU A 116 -7.45 2.70 24.02
CA GLU A 116 -7.86 2.53 25.42
C GLU A 116 -6.91 1.58 26.17
N ILE A 117 -6.56 0.42 25.59
CA ILE A 117 -5.66 -0.54 26.24
C ILE A 117 -4.24 0.01 26.37
N GLU A 118 -3.75 0.75 25.37
CA GLU A 118 -2.46 1.45 25.46
C GLU A 118 -2.45 2.53 26.54
N ALA A 119 -3.56 3.29 26.69
CA ALA A 119 -3.69 4.28 27.75
C ALA A 119 -3.67 3.63 29.14
N MET A 120 -4.35 2.49 29.32
CA MET A 120 -4.33 1.69 30.55
C MET A 120 -2.94 1.10 30.88
N GLU A 121 -2.12 0.82 29.86
CA GLU A 121 -0.74 0.39 30.08
C GLU A 121 0.13 1.58 30.49
N ALA A 122 -0.07 2.76 29.88
CA ALA A 122 0.70 3.96 30.15
C ALA A 122 0.37 4.63 31.51
N ASP A 123 -0.87 4.55 31.97
CA ASP A 123 -1.32 5.15 33.23
C ASP A 123 -1.05 4.26 34.47
N GLY A 124 -0.54 3.04 34.27
CA GLY A 124 -0.22 2.08 35.33
C GLY A 124 -1.42 1.27 35.84
N THR A 125 -2.59 1.33 35.18
CA THR A 125 -3.78 0.54 35.56
C THR A 125 -3.49 -0.96 35.58
N PHE A 126 -2.56 -1.43 34.74
CA PHE A 126 -2.14 -2.83 34.69
C PHE A 126 -1.56 -3.35 36.02
N ASP A 127 -1.00 -2.48 36.87
CA ASP A 127 -0.41 -2.88 38.15
C ASP A 127 -1.46 -3.20 39.22
N VAL A 128 -2.68 -2.66 39.05
CA VAL A 128 -3.82 -2.86 39.96
C VAL A 128 -4.64 -4.08 39.58
N LEU A 129 -4.58 -4.50 38.31
CA LEU A 129 -5.37 -5.60 37.78
C LEU A 129 -4.79 -6.98 38.14
N PRO A 130 -5.64 -8.03 38.22
CA PRO A 130 -5.16 -9.40 38.33
C PRO A 130 -4.24 -9.78 37.17
N LYS A 131 -3.11 -10.44 37.47
CA LYS A 131 -2.11 -10.84 36.46
C LYS A 131 -2.70 -11.62 35.27
N LYS A 132 -3.77 -12.39 35.50
CA LYS A 132 -4.45 -13.13 34.42
C LYS A 132 -5.13 -12.17 33.43
N GLU A 133 -5.80 -11.14 33.91
CA GLU A 133 -6.47 -10.14 33.08
C GLU A 133 -5.44 -9.30 32.31
N VAL A 134 -4.34 -8.91 32.95
CA VAL A 134 -3.22 -8.22 32.29
C VAL A 134 -2.68 -9.04 31.12
N ILE A 135 -2.51 -10.36 31.27
CA ILE A 135 -2.05 -11.24 30.19
C ILE A 135 -3.06 -11.27 29.03
N GLU A 136 -4.36 -11.29 29.33
CA GLU A 136 -5.41 -11.27 28.30
C GLU A 136 -5.44 -9.93 27.55
N LEU A 137 -5.36 -8.81 28.25
CA LEU A 137 -5.27 -7.47 27.67
C LEU A 137 -4.01 -7.30 26.81
N LYS A 138 -2.85 -7.78 27.26
CA LYS A 138 -1.61 -7.73 26.46
C LYS A 138 -1.71 -8.58 25.19
N LYS A 139 -2.35 -9.74 25.26
CA LYS A 139 -2.60 -10.57 24.07
C LYS A 139 -3.55 -9.89 23.09
N GLU A 140 -4.60 -9.25 23.60
CA GLU A 140 -5.54 -8.50 22.77
C GLU A 140 -4.86 -7.29 22.12
N MET A 141 -4.12 -6.49 22.90
CA MET A 141 -3.33 -5.35 22.42
C MET A 141 -2.35 -5.77 21.33
N ALA A 142 -1.55 -6.82 21.56
CA ALA A 142 -0.59 -7.31 20.57
C ALA A 142 -1.29 -7.74 19.27
N LYS A 143 -2.46 -8.37 19.36
CA LYS A 143 -3.25 -8.78 18.18
C LYS A 143 -3.84 -7.58 17.44
N LEU A 144 -4.36 -6.59 18.17
CA LEU A 144 -4.91 -5.36 17.59
C LEU A 144 -3.81 -4.53 16.94
N GLN A 145 -2.71 -4.28 17.64
CA GLN A 145 -1.55 -3.55 17.13
C GLN A 145 -0.98 -4.20 15.87
N LYS A 146 -0.90 -5.54 15.87
CA LYS A 146 -0.41 -6.30 14.72
C LYS A 146 -1.27 -6.12 13.47
N ASN A 147 -2.59 -6.07 13.59
CA ASN A 147 -3.50 -6.01 12.43
C ASN A 147 -3.96 -4.59 12.06
N LEU A 148 -4.05 -3.69 13.04
CA LEU A 148 -4.65 -2.35 12.90
C LEU A 148 -3.65 -1.23 13.12
N GLY A 149 -2.40 -1.53 13.50
CA GLY A 149 -1.39 -0.52 13.82
C GLY A 149 -1.15 0.49 12.69
N GLY A 150 -1.10 0.01 11.44
CA GLY A 150 -0.87 0.88 10.27
C GLY A 150 -2.06 1.74 9.85
N ILE A 151 -3.26 1.50 10.40
CA ILE A 151 -4.46 2.34 10.17
C ILE A 151 -4.94 3.03 11.46
N LYS A 152 -4.14 2.98 12.53
CA LYS A 152 -4.51 3.48 13.86
C LYS A 152 -4.83 4.97 13.88
N GLU A 153 -4.13 5.75 13.06
CA GLU A 153 -4.32 7.21 12.94
C GLU A 153 -5.21 7.61 11.76
N MET A 154 -5.80 6.64 11.06
CA MET A 154 -6.67 6.87 9.92
C MET A 154 -8.07 7.31 10.39
N LYS A 155 -8.44 8.56 10.07
CA LYS A 155 -9.73 9.16 10.48
C LYS A 155 -10.82 9.05 9.40
N LYS A 156 -10.44 9.15 8.13
CA LYS A 156 -11.30 9.01 6.95
C LYS A 156 -10.91 7.78 6.14
N LEU A 157 -11.76 7.37 5.20
CA LEU A 157 -11.39 6.35 4.23
C LEU A 157 -10.23 6.84 3.35
N PRO A 158 -9.38 5.94 2.84
CA PRO A 158 -8.32 6.30 1.93
C PRO A 158 -8.89 6.76 0.58
N ASP A 159 -8.18 7.67 -0.06
CA ASP A 159 -8.53 8.22 -1.36
C ASP A 159 -8.03 7.31 -2.50
N ALA A 160 -6.99 6.51 -2.24
CA ALA A 160 -6.53 5.43 -3.12
C ALA A 160 -5.87 4.29 -2.33
N ILE A 161 -5.78 3.11 -2.94
CA ILE A 161 -5.13 1.94 -2.34
C ILE A 161 -4.05 1.41 -3.26
N PHE A 162 -2.85 1.24 -2.70
CA PHE A 162 -1.75 0.53 -3.35
C PHE A 162 -1.74 -0.94 -2.89
N ILE A 163 -1.93 -1.89 -3.80
CA ILE A 163 -2.04 -3.34 -3.48
C ILE A 163 -0.88 -4.13 -4.09
N VAL A 164 -0.30 -5.03 -3.30
CA VAL A 164 0.59 -6.09 -3.77
C VAL A 164 -0.18 -7.40 -3.82
N ASP A 165 -0.25 -8.03 -5.00
CA ASP A 165 -0.96 -9.31 -5.26
C ASP A 165 -2.50 -9.22 -5.08
N PRO A 166 -3.25 -8.63 -6.04
CA PRO A 166 -4.72 -8.52 -5.99
C PRO A 166 -5.44 -9.84 -5.70
N LYS A 167 -4.87 -10.96 -6.19
CA LYS A 167 -5.45 -12.30 -6.00
C LYS A 167 -5.41 -12.73 -4.55
N LYS A 168 -4.32 -12.43 -3.84
CA LYS A 168 -4.18 -12.72 -2.41
C LYS A 168 -5.00 -11.72 -1.57
N GLU A 169 -5.13 -10.49 -2.03
CA GLU A 169 -5.82 -9.36 -1.39
C GLU A 169 -7.27 -9.17 -1.86
N ARG A 170 -7.91 -10.20 -2.43
CA ARG A 170 -9.24 -10.14 -3.07
C ARG A 170 -10.34 -9.42 -2.26
N ILE A 171 -10.29 -9.52 -0.93
CA ILE A 171 -11.30 -8.89 -0.06
C ILE A 171 -11.12 -7.37 -0.06
N CYS A 172 -9.86 -6.90 -0.04
CA CYS A 172 -9.53 -5.49 -0.17
C CYS A 172 -10.03 -4.94 -1.52
N VAL A 173 -9.71 -5.66 -2.61
CA VAL A 173 -10.14 -5.31 -3.98
C VAL A 173 -11.66 -5.19 -4.08
N GLN A 174 -12.41 -6.16 -3.56
CA GLN A 174 -13.88 -6.15 -3.57
C GLN A 174 -14.47 -4.98 -2.76
N GLU A 175 -13.92 -4.71 -1.57
CA GLU A 175 -14.36 -3.60 -0.73
C GLU A 175 -14.07 -2.25 -1.39
N ALA A 176 -12.90 -2.09 -2.02
CA ALA A 176 -12.51 -0.89 -2.73
C ALA A 176 -13.41 -0.62 -3.94
N HIS A 177 -13.68 -1.62 -4.77
CA HIS A 177 -14.63 -1.50 -5.88
C HIS A 177 -16.04 -1.13 -5.42
N THR A 178 -16.50 -1.70 -4.30
CA THR A 178 -17.83 -1.38 -3.75
C THR A 178 -17.94 0.09 -3.35
N LEU A 179 -16.84 0.68 -2.90
CA LEU A 179 -16.77 2.08 -2.46
C LEU A 179 -16.31 3.04 -3.56
N GLY A 180 -15.91 2.53 -4.73
CA GLY A 180 -15.36 3.33 -5.82
C GLY A 180 -13.99 3.93 -5.52
N ILE A 181 -13.20 3.30 -4.64
CA ILE A 181 -11.85 3.76 -4.31
C ILE A 181 -10.89 3.23 -5.38
N PRO A 182 -10.08 4.10 -6.03
CA PRO A 182 -9.15 3.68 -7.06
C PRO A 182 -8.07 2.73 -6.54
N LEU A 183 -7.78 1.72 -7.34
CA LEU A 183 -6.82 0.65 -7.05
C LEU A 183 -5.59 0.75 -7.95
N ILE A 184 -4.43 0.89 -7.32
CA ILE A 184 -3.12 0.86 -7.96
C ILE A 184 -2.40 -0.38 -7.44
N GLY A 185 -1.72 -1.16 -8.28
CA GLY A 185 -1.07 -2.35 -7.72
C GLY A 185 -0.20 -3.18 -8.64
N ILE A 186 0.57 -4.06 -8.01
CA ILE A 186 1.44 -5.01 -8.70
C ILE A 186 0.63 -6.24 -9.08
N ALA A 187 0.53 -6.53 -10.37
CA ALA A 187 -0.13 -7.73 -10.88
C ALA A 187 0.87 -8.67 -11.54
N ASP A 188 0.98 -9.88 -11.00
CA ASP A 188 1.67 -10.97 -11.67
C ASP A 188 0.71 -11.66 -12.66
N THR A 189 1.26 -12.50 -13.53
CA THR A 189 0.64 -13.35 -14.53
C THR A 189 -0.57 -14.16 -14.05
N ASN A 190 -0.75 -14.37 -12.75
CA ASN A 190 -1.84 -15.16 -12.16
C ASN A 190 -3.04 -14.30 -11.69
N CYS A 191 -2.93 -12.97 -11.75
CA CYS A 191 -3.92 -11.98 -11.33
C CYS A 191 -4.81 -11.54 -12.50
N ASP A 192 -5.97 -10.93 -12.20
CA ASP A 192 -6.79 -10.27 -13.22
C ASP A 192 -6.39 -8.78 -13.29
N PRO A 193 -5.84 -8.29 -14.41
CA PRO A 193 -5.42 -6.89 -14.53
C PRO A 193 -6.59 -5.91 -14.54
N GLU A 194 -7.83 -6.37 -14.82
CA GLU A 194 -9.02 -5.52 -14.85
C GLU A 194 -9.54 -5.17 -13.43
N GLU A 195 -9.03 -5.84 -12.39
CA GLU A 195 -9.34 -5.51 -11.00
C GLU A 195 -8.58 -4.27 -10.50
N LEU A 196 -7.66 -3.73 -11.29
CA LEU A 196 -6.86 -2.55 -10.96
C LEU A 196 -7.12 -1.42 -11.96
N ASP A 197 -7.29 -0.20 -11.46
CA ASP A 197 -7.38 1.00 -12.29
C ASP A 197 -6.00 1.36 -12.88
N TYR A 198 -4.95 1.18 -12.08
CA TYR A 198 -3.56 1.36 -12.49
C TYR A 198 -2.77 0.08 -12.23
N VAL A 199 -2.64 -0.75 -13.27
CA VAL A 199 -1.92 -2.02 -13.20
C VAL A 199 -0.42 -1.81 -13.39
N ILE A 200 0.39 -2.39 -12.50
CA ILE A 200 1.84 -2.50 -12.65
C ILE A 200 2.18 -3.98 -12.90
N PRO A 201 2.42 -4.40 -14.15
CA PRO A 201 2.81 -5.77 -14.43
C PRO A 201 4.18 -6.07 -13.81
N GLY A 202 4.24 -7.03 -12.89
CA GLY A 202 5.48 -7.34 -12.21
C GLY A 202 5.40 -8.51 -11.24
N ASN A 203 6.58 -8.97 -10.83
CA ASN A 203 6.75 -10.04 -9.86
C ASN A 203 6.34 -9.59 -8.44
N ASP A 204 5.37 -10.28 -7.85
CA ASP A 204 4.89 -10.06 -6.48
C ASP A 204 5.52 -11.05 -5.46
N ASP A 205 6.27 -12.06 -5.91
CA ASP A 205 6.91 -13.09 -5.09
C ASP A 205 8.34 -12.71 -4.68
N ALA A 206 9.00 -11.82 -5.41
CA ALA A 206 10.38 -11.41 -5.13
C ALA A 206 10.43 -10.17 -4.22
N ILE A 207 11.09 -10.31 -3.06
CA ILE A 207 11.26 -9.20 -2.08
C ILE A 207 11.90 -7.96 -2.74
N ARG A 208 12.89 -8.15 -3.60
CA ARG A 208 13.57 -7.04 -4.29
C ARG A 208 12.66 -6.31 -5.28
N ALA A 209 11.83 -7.05 -6.01
CA ALA A 209 10.88 -6.49 -6.96
C ALA A 209 9.81 -5.66 -6.23
N VAL A 210 9.18 -6.23 -5.21
CA VAL A 210 8.16 -5.54 -4.40
C VAL A 210 8.76 -4.32 -3.73
N LYS A 211 9.92 -4.44 -3.08
CA LYS A 211 10.59 -3.30 -2.43
C LYS A 211 10.92 -2.18 -3.42
N LEU A 212 11.42 -2.51 -4.61
CA LEU A 212 11.74 -1.51 -5.63
C LEU A 212 10.49 -0.72 -6.03
N ILE A 213 9.39 -1.39 -6.33
CA ILE A 213 8.15 -0.72 -6.77
C ILE A 213 7.54 0.07 -5.62
N VAL A 214 7.39 -0.53 -4.44
CA VAL A 214 6.78 0.13 -3.27
C VAL A 214 7.60 1.36 -2.85
N SER A 215 8.93 1.26 -2.81
CA SER A 215 9.78 2.42 -2.46
C SER A 215 9.62 3.57 -3.45
N LYS A 216 9.46 3.27 -4.75
CA LYS A 216 9.22 4.29 -5.78
C LYS A 216 7.85 4.93 -5.67
N MET A 217 6.81 4.17 -5.31
CA MET A 217 5.50 4.74 -5.00
C MET A 217 5.53 5.62 -3.74
N ALA A 218 6.29 5.22 -2.72
CA ALA A 218 6.49 6.05 -1.53
C ALA A 218 7.29 7.32 -1.83
N ASP A 219 8.30 7.24 -2.70
CA ASP A 219 9.02 8.42 -3.20
C ASP A 219 8.05 9.41 -3.88
N ALA A 220 7.10 8.91 -4.69
CA ALA A 220 6.08 9.74 -5.36
C ALA A 220 5.26 10.58 -4.35
N VAL A 221 4.86 9.96 -3.24
CA VAL A 221 4.11 10.64 -2.17
C VAL A 221 4.96 11.71 -1.50
N ILE A 222 6.24 11.41 -1.24
CA ILE A 222 7.15 12.35 -0.56
C ILE A 222 7.43 13.54 -1.46
N GLU A 223 7.72 13.31 -2.74
CA GLU A 223 7.99 14.36 -3.73
C GLU A 223 6.77 15.27 -3.92
N ALA A 224 5.57 14.70 -3.99
CA ALA A 224 4.32 15.48 -4.08
C ALA A 224 4.13 16.38 -2.85
N ASN A 225 4.28 15.84 -1.65
CA ASN A 225 4.13 16.61 -0.41
C ASN A 225 5.19 17.70 -0.24
N GLN A 226 6.41 17.50 -0.76
CA GLN A 226 7.46 18.52 -0.76
C GLN A 226 7.16 19.64 -1.74
N GLY A 227 6.70 19.32 -2.95
CA GLY A 227 6.24 20.31 -3.92
C GLY A 227 5.11 21.17 -3.36
N THR A 228 4.16 20.57 -2.65
CA THR A 228 3.08 21.33 -1.97
C THR A 228 3.62 22.24 -0.87
N ALA A 229 4.65 21.84 -0.11
CA ALA A 229 5.24 22.69 0.93
C ALA A 229 5.99 23.90 0.33
N GLU A 230 6.73 23.69 -0.76
CA GLU A 230 7.38 24.79 -1.48
C GLU A 230 6.33 25.72 -2.12
N ASP A 231 5.28 25.19 -2.77
CA ASP A 231 4.23 25.99 -3.39
C ASP A 231 3.45 26.84 -2.36
N VAL A 232 3.25 26.35 -1.12
CA VAL A 232 2.61 27.13 -0.05
C VAL A 232 3.53 28.25 0.46
N GLU A 233 4.84 27.99 0.63
CA GLU A 233 5.81 29.03 0.99
C GLU A 233 5.92 30.11 -0.10
N PHE A 234 5.90 29.73 -1.39
CA PHE A 234 5.90 30.69 -2.50
C PHE A 234 4.62 31.52 -2.60
N VAL A 235 3.45 30.95 -2.25
CA VAL A 235 2.18 31.69 -2.22
C VAL A 235 2.13 32.64 -1.03
N GLU A 236 2.63 32.25 0.15
CA GLU A 236 2.73 33.13 1.31
C GLU A 236 3.70 34.30 1.07
N GLU A 237 4.87 34.08 0.46
CA GLU A 237 5.79 35.17 0.07
C GLU A 237 5.18 36.09 -1.01
N ALA A 238 4.37 35.54 -1.93
CA ALA A 238 3.69 36.33 -2.95
C ALA A 238 2.51 37.14 -2.40
N GLU A 239 1.81 36.66 -1.38
CA GLU A 239 0.75 37.43 -0.70
C GLU A 239 1.33 38.53 0.20
N GLU A 240 2.42 38.28 0.93
CA GLU A 240 3.09 39.32 1.74
C GLU A 240 3.68 40.46 0.88
N THR A 241 4.16 40.17 -0.33
CA THR A 241 4.70 41.19 -1.25
C THR A 241 3.65 42.02 -1.98
N VAL A 242 2.36 41.62 -1.93
CA VAL A 242 1.24 42.37 -2.53
C VAL A 242 0.52 43.25 -1.50
N GLU A 243 0.70 42.98 -0.21
CA GLU A 243 0.14 43.79 0.89
C GLU A 243 1.05 44.95 1.38
N GLU A 244 2.31 45.06 0.90
CA GLU A 244 3.19 46.25 1.04
C GLU A 244 3.08 47.25 -0.13
#